data_AF-A0A317V403-F1
#
_entry.id   AF-A0A317V403-F1
#
_cell.length_a   1.000
_cell.length_b   1.000
_cell.length_c   1.000
_cell.angle_alpha   90.00
_cell.angle_beta   90.00
_cell.angle_gamma   90.00
#
_symmetry.space_group_name_H-M   'P 1'
#
loop_
_entity.id
_entity.type
_entity.pdbx_description
1 polymer ?
#
loop_
_entity_poly.entity_id
_entity_poly.type
_entity_poly.pdbx_seq_one_letter_code
_entity_poly.pdbx_strand_id
1 'polypeptide(L)'
;MTTTILPLTLYGKGGPNPPRVATILTELSIPYTTFAIPLSTVKQPSYTAIDPNGRLPAFHDPNTNLTIWESGVIIQYLISRYDKTHKISFPEGTSKSYLTAQWIFFQASGQGPY
;
A
#
# COMPACT_ATOMS: atom_id res chain seq x y z
N MET A 1 11.08 22.49 10.02
CA MET A 1 11.45 22.28 8.61
C MET A 1 10.53 21.21 8.08
N THR A 2 9.66 21.51 7.11
CA THR A 2 8.86 20.47 6.45
C THR A 2 9.79 19.69 5.54
N THR A 3 10.18 18.49 5.96
CA THR A 3 10.96 17.58 5.12
C THR A 3 10.12 17.24 3.90
N THR A 4 10.59 17.62 2.71
CA THR A 4 9.92 17.30 1.46
C THR A 4 9.96 15.79 1.25
N ILE A 5 8.79 15.15 1.26
CA ILE A 5 8.63 13.72 1.00
C ILE A 5 8.92 13.48 -0.48
N LEU A 6 9.86 12.59 -0.79
CA LEU A 6 10.12 12.14 -2.15
C LEU A 6 8.91 11.34 -2.67
N PRO A 7 8.55 11.44 -3.96
CA PRO A 7 7.41 10.70 -4.50
C PRO A 7 7.57 9.18 -4.34
N LEU A 8 6.55 8.54 -3.77
CA LEU A 8 6.48 7.09 -3.62
C LEU A 8 6.14 6.41 -4.96
N THR A 9 6.38 5.11 -5.09
CA THR A 9 6.04 4.36 -6.30
C THR A 9 5.02 3.26 -6.00
N LEU A 10 3.92 3.27 -6.74
CA LEU A 10 2.92 2.20 -6.74
C LEU A 10 3.03 1.40 -8.05
N TYR A 11 3.35 0.12 -7.96
CA TYR A 11 3.40 -0.77 -9.11
C TYR A 11 2.05 -1.46 -9.28
N GLY A 12 1.33 -1.12 -10.36
CA GLY A 12 0.03 -1.68 -10.68
C GLY A 12 -1.10 -0.66 -10.63
N LYS A 13 -2.06 -0.84 -11.55
CA LYS A 13 -3.30 -0.04 -11.63
C LYS A 13 -4.56 -0.91 -11.79
N GLY A 14 -4.40 -2.16 -12.24
CA GLY A 14 -5.51 -3.08 -12.51
C GLY A 14 -5.92 -3.93 -11.30
N GLY A 15 -7.17 -4.38 -11.31
CA GLY A 15 -7.78 -5.12 -10.20
C GLY A 15 -8.18 -4.21 -9.03
N PRO A 16 -8.77 -4.77 -7.96
CA PRO A 16 -9.28 -3.97 -6.84
C PRO A 16 -8.20 -3.59 -5.81
N ASN A 17 -7.04 -4.27 -5.81
CA ASN A 17 -6.01 -4.09 -4.79
C ASN A 17 -5.09 -2.86 -4.96
N PRO A 18 -4.69 -2.45 -6.18
CA PRO A 18 -3.93 -1.19 -6.32
C PRO A 18 -4.74 0.08 -6.00
N PRO A 19 -6.01 0.24 -6.44
CA PRO A 19 -6.80 1.43 -6.15
C PRO A 19 -6.93 1.76 -4.66
N ARG A 20 -7.10 0.75 -3.78
CA ARG A 20 -7.15 0.98 -2.32
C ARG A 20 -5.86 1.61 -1.76
N VAL A 21 -4.68 1.25 -2.30
CA VAL A 21 -3.41 1.87 -1.89
C VAL A 21 -3.36 3.31 -2.40
N ALA A 22 -3.74 3.54 -3.66
CA ALA A 22 -3.82 4.87 -4.25
C ALA A 22 -4.78 5.81 -3.49
N THR A 23 -5.91 5.30 -2.99
CA THR A 23 -6.83 6.04 -2.13
C THR A 23 -6.13 6.52 -0.86
N ILE A 24 -5.42 5.64 -0.14
CA ILE A 24 -4.71 6.02 1.09
C ILE A 24 -3.60 7.06 0.81
N LEU A 25 -2.83 6.89 -0.27
CA LEU A 25 -1.84 7.88 -0.69
C LEU A 25 -2.47 9.26 -0.96
N THR A 26 -3.64 9.27 -1.61
CA THR A 26 -4.39 10.50 -1.92
C THR A 26 -4.94 11.16 -0.65
N GLU A 27 -5.56 10.38 0.24
CA GLU A 27 -6.12 10.89 1.51
C GLU A 27 -5.06 11.49 2.44
N LEU A 28 -3.84 10.95 2.40
CA LEU A 28 -2.70 11.46 3.16
C LEU A 28 -1.92 12.57 2.43
N SER A 29 -2.36 12.98 1.24
CA SER A 29 -1.67 13.96 0.39
C SER A 29 -0.20 13.61 0.12
N ILE A 30 0.09 12.31 -0.01
CA ILE A 30 1.44 11.80 -0.26
C ILE A 30 1.72 11.87 -1.76
N PRO A 31 2.82 12.48 -2.22
CA PRO A 31 3.19 12.45 -3.63
C PRO A 31 3.54 11.02 -4.03
N TYR A 32 2.98 10.54 -5.15
CA TYR A 32 3.31 9.22 -5.68
C TYR A 32 3.22 9.18 -7.21
N THR A 33 3.90 8.20 -7.78
CA THR A 33 3.81 7.82 -9.19
C THR A 33 3.25 6.40 -9.28
N THR A 34 2.42 6.16 -10.29
CA THR A 34 1.92 4.80 -10.58
C THR A 34 2.64 4.25 -11.80
N PHE A 35 3.34 3.14 -11.64
CA PHE A 35 3.90 2.39 -12.74
C PHE A 35 2.90 1.31 -13.17
N ALA A 36 2.33 1.45 -14.36
CA ALA A 36 1.33 0.51 -14.85
C ALA A 36 1.98 -0.83 -15.22
N ILE A 37 1.58 -1.89 -14.52
CA ILE A 37 1.97 -3.27 -14.83
C ILE A 37 0.75 -4.00 -15.43
N PRO A 38 0.81 -4.46 -16.68
CA PRO A 38 -0.24 -5.30 -17.25
C PRO A 38 -0.39 -6.60 -16.46
N LEU A 39 -1.63 -7.00 -16.14
CA LEU A 39 -1.90 -8.23 -15.38
C LEU A 39 -1.33 -9.49 -16.06
N SER A 40 -1.24 -9.50 -17.40
CA SER A 40 -0.62 -10.60 -18.17
C SER A 40 0.90 -10.74 -17.95
N THR A 41 1.55 -9.73 -17.36
CA THR A 41 3.02 -9.67 -17.20
C THR A 41 3.49 -9.85 -15.76
N VAL A 42 2.57 -9.97 -14.78
CA VAL A 42 2.93 -10.03 -13.34
C VAL A 42 3.75 -11.26 -12.96
N LYS A 43 3.84 -12.29 -13.81
CA LYS A 43 4.67 -13.47 -13.59
C LYS A 43 6.04 -13.40 -14.28
N GLN A 44 6.32 -12.32 -15.03
CA GLN A 44 7.59 -12.17 -15.72
C GLN A 44 8.71 -11.79 -14.73
N PRO A 45 9.97 -12.20 -14.99
CA PRO A 45 11.11 -11.91 -14.12
C PRO A 45 11.28 -10.42 -13.79
N SER A 46 10.92 -9.54 -14.72
CA SER A 46 10.99 -8.08 -14.51
C SER A 46 10.09 -7.57 -13.38
N TYR A 47 8.94 -8.20 -13.14
CA TYR A 47 8.07 -7.85 -12.02
C TYR A 47 8.30 -8.73 -10.80
N THR A 48 8.59 -10.03 -10.98
CA THR A 48 8.81 -10.93 -9.83
C THR A 48 10.09 -10.64 -9.06
N ALA A 49 11.05 -9.92 -9.65
CA ALA A 49 12.17 -9.32 -8.94
C ALA A 49 11.75 -8.25 -7.91
N ILE A 50 10.56 -7.64 -8.07
CA ILE A 50 9.98 -6.65 -7.17
C ILE A 50 9.02 -7.33 -6.18
N ASP A 51 8.11 -8.15 -6.70
CA ASP A 51 7.18 -8.96 -5.91
C ASP A 51 7.26 -10.44 -6.31
N PRO A 52 7.91 -11.30 -5.51
CA PRO A 52 8.04 -12.72 -5.82
C PRO A 52 6.69 -13.46 -5.87
N ASN A 53 5.61 -12.95 -5.25
CA ASN A 53 4.27 -13.50 -5.40
C ASN A 53 3.72 -13.29 -6.81
N GLY A 54 4.22 -12.26 -7.52
CA GLY A 54 3.79 -11.89 -8.86
C GLY A 54 2.31 -11.52 -8.87
N ARG A 55 1.88 -10.65 -7.96
CA ARG A 55 0.52 -10.10 -7.86
C ARG A 55 0.60 -8.58 -7.68
N LEU A 56 -0.48 -7.88 -8.03
CA LEU A 56 -0.54 -6.43 -7.81
C LEU A 56 -1.26 -6.11 -6.49
N PRO A 57 -0.90 -5.00 -5.80
CA PRO A 57 0.23 -4.11 -6.09
C PRO A 57 1.52 -4.53 -5.37
N ALA A 58 2.64 -4.03 -5.89
CA ALA A 58 3.86 -3.79 -5.13
C ALA A 58 4.06 -2.28 -4.92
N PHE A 59 4.95 -1.92 -4.01
CA PHE A 59 5.14 -0.54 -3.58
C PHE A 59 6.59 -0.28 -3.17
N HIS A 60 7.09 0.91 -3.49
CA HIS A 60 8.42 1.37 -3.06
C HIS A 60 8.34 2.77 -2.44
N ASP A 61 9.00 2.93 -1.30
CA ASP A 61 9.18 4.20 -0.62
C ASP A 61 10.67 4.61 -0.62
N PRO A 62 11.07 5.60 -1.44
CA PRO A 62 12.45 6.05 -1.50
C PRO A 62 12.90 6.80 -0.23
N ASN A 63 11.96 7.25 0.62
CA ASN A 63 12.28 7.94 1.87
C ASN A 63 12.77 6.97 2.96
N THR A 64 12.52 5.67 2.79
CA THR A 64 12.97 4.59 3.70
C THR A 64 13.72 3.48 2.99
N ASN A 65 13.83 3.56 1.65
CA ASN A 65 14.36 2.51 0.77
C ASN A 65 13.67 1.15 1.00
N LEU A 66 12.36 1.17 1.24
CA LEU A 66 11.57 -0.03 1.49
C LEU A 66 10.76 -0.41 0.24
N THR A 67 10.88 -1.66 -0.18
CA THR A 67 10.03 -2.27 -1.21
C THR A 67 9.23 -3.40 -0.59
N ILE A 68 7.90 -3.33 -0.71
CA ILE A 68 6.96 -4.32 -0.14
C ILE A 68 5.81 -4.59 -1.10
N TRP A 69 5.17 -5.74 -0.92
CA TRP A 69 3.94 -6.17 -1.58
C TRP A 69 2.90 -6.55 -0.51
N GLU A 70 1.72 -7.00 -0.93
CA GLU A 70 0.49 -7.07 -0.14
C GLU A 70 -0.14 -5.70 0.17
N SER A 71 -1.27 -5.42 -0.50
CA SER A 71 -1.99 -4.13 -0.34
C SER A 71 -2.42 -3.84 1.10
N GLY A 72 -2.73 -4.85 1.92
CA GLY A 72 -3.03 -4.67 3.33
C GLY A 72 -1.82 -4.24 4.17
N VAL A 73 -0.64 -4.76 3.86
CA VAL A 73 0.62 -4.39 4.52
C VAL A 73 1.06 -3.00 4.08
N ILE A 74 0.95 -2.69 2.78
CA ILE A 74 1.26 -1.36 2.24
C ILE A 74 0.42 -0.28 2.91
N ILE A 75 -0.89 -0.51 3.09
CA ILE A 75 -1.77 0.45 3.78
C ILE A 75 -1.33 0.63 5.24
N GLN A 76 -1.06 -0.46 5.97
CA GLN A 76 -0.59 -0.36 7.36
C GLN A 76 0.73 0.42 7.47
N TYR A 77 1.67 0.18 6.54
CA TYR A 77 2.92 0.93 6.45
C TYR A 77 2.66 2.43 6.24
N LEU A 78 1.82 2.80 5.27
CA LEU A 78 1.50 4.20 4.98
C LEU A 78 0.87 4.91 6.18
N ILE A 79 -0.09 4.26 6.84
CA ILE A 79 -0.72 4.79 8.05
C ILE A 79 0.31 5.00 9.16
N SER A 80 1.07 3.96 9.51
CA SER A 80 2.08 4.03 10.56
C SER A 80 3.13 5.11 10.25
N ARG A 81 3.57 5.21 9.00
CA ARG A 81 4.67 6.10 8.62
C ARG A 81 4.25 7.55 8.44
N TYR A 82 3.05 7.80 7.89
CA TYR A 82 2.67 9.13 7.39
C TYR A 82 1.40 9.69 8.05
N ASP A 83 0.51 8.90 8.62
CA ASP A 83 -0.71 9.41 9.30
C ASP A 83 -0.46 9.76 10.77
N LYS A 84 0.54 10.61 11.05
CA LYS A 84 0.98 10.94 12.42
C LYS A 84 -0.05 11.68 13.26
N THR A 85 -1.05 12.28 12.63
CA THR A 85 -2.14 13.00 13.30
C THR A 85 -3.42 12.19 13.37
N HIS A 86 -3.39 10.92 12.95
CA HIS A 86 -4.56 10.04 12.94
C HIS A 86 -5.75 10.63 12.17
N LYS A 87 -5.48 11.21 10.99
CA LYS A 87 -6.50 11.78 10.09
C LYS A 87 -7.48 10.70 9.61
N ILE A 88 -6.97 9.51 9.31
CA ILE A 88 -7.74 8.37 8.76
C ILE A 88 -7.47 7.07 9.53
N SER A 89 -6.84 7.17 10.70
CA SER A 89 -6.45 6.02 11.52
C SER A 89 -6.72 6.27 13.00
N PHE A 90 -6.34 5.29 13.82
CA PHE A 90 -6.38 5.40 15.27
C PHE A 90 -4.97 5.14 15.83
N PRO A 91 -4.65 5.68 17.01
CA PRO A 91 -3.37 5.41 17.67
C PRO A 91 -3.13 3.90 17.83
N GLU A 92 -1.90 3.48 17.56
CA GLU A 92 -1.47 2.09 17.69
C GLU A 92 -1.69 1.57 19.12
N GLY A 93 -2.06 0.30 19.25
CA GLY A 93 -2.32 -0.34 20.55
C GLY A 93 -3.68 -0.02 21.17
N THR A 94 -4.47 0.90 20.58
CA THR A 94 -5.84 1.16 21.02
C THR A 94 -6.80 0.06 20.54
N SER A 95 -7.92 -0.14 21.26
CA SER A 95 -8.98 -1.07 20.82
C SER A 95 -9.48 -0.74 19.40
N LYS A 96 -9.55 0.54 19.04
CA LYS A 96 -9.94 0.97 17.70
C LYS A 96 -8.93 0.55 16.64
N SER A 97 -7.63 0.63 16.91
CA SER A 97 -6.60 0.15 15.98
C SER A 97 -6.71 -1.36 15.71
N TYR A 98 -7.00 -2.16 16.74
CA TYR A 98 -7.23 -3.60 16.57
C TYR A 98 -8.54 -3.91 15.82
N LEU A 99 -9.62 -3.17 16.08
CA LEU A 99 -10.86 -3.29 15.30
C LEU A 99 -10.64 -2.91 13.83
N THR A 100 -9.84 -1.89 13.55
CA THR A 100 -9.44 -1.56 12.17
C THR A 100 -8.63 -2.68 11.54
N ALA A 101 -7.64 -3.23 12.25
CA ALA A 101 -6.86 -4.37 11.76
C ALA A 101 -7.76 -5.59 11.45
N GLN A 102 -8.74 -5.89 12.31
CA GLN A 102 -9.71 -6.96 12.08
C GLN A 102 -10.42 -6.79 10.73
N TRP A 103 -10.90 -5.59 10.41
CA TRP A 103 -11.58 -5.33 9.13
C TRP A 103 -10.62 -5.37 7.94
N ILE A 104 -9.37 -4.93 8.09
CA ILE A 104 -8.34 -5.05 7.05
C ILE A 104 -8.08 -6.52 6.74
N PHE A 105 -7.90 -7.36 7.76
CA PHE A 105 -7.66 -8.79 7.59
C PHE A 105 -8.90 -9.54 7.09
N PHE A 106 -10.10 -9.19 7.55
CA PHE A 106 -11.35 -9.72 6.99
C PHE A 106 -11.47 -9.43 5.49
N GLN A 107 -11.17 -8.19 5.08
CA GLN A 107 -11.18 -7.82 3.68
C GLN A 107 -10.11 -8.59 2.89
N ALA A 108 -8.89 -8.70 3.41
CA ALA A 108 -7.77 -9.35 2.72
C ALA A 108 -7.91 -10.89 2.61
N SER A 109 -8.46 -11.54 3.64
CA SER A 109 -8.56 -13.00 3.74
C SER A 109 -9.94 -13.57 3.41
N GLY A 110 -10.97 -12.74 3.32
CA GLY A 110 -12.35 -13.16 3.07
C GLY A 110 -12.99 -12.51 1.84
N GLN A 111 -13.06 -11.17 1.80
CA GLN A 111 -13.73 -10.45 0.70
C GLN A 111 -12.87 -10.37 -0.58
N GLY A 112 -11.54 -10.42 -0.45
CA GLY A 112 -10.59 -10.15 -1.52
C GLY A 112 -10.94 -10.86 -2.84
N PRO A 113 -10.55 -10.28 -3.99
CA PRO A 113 -10.88 -10.86 -5.29
C PRO A 113 -10.38 -12.32 -5.35
N TYR A 114 -11.32 -13.25 -5.53
CA TYR A 114 -11.04 -14.63 -5.89
C TYR A 114 -10.56 -14.71 -7.34
#